data_AF-X1I5X3-F1
#
_entry.id   AF-X1I5X3-F1
#
_cell.length_a   1.000
_cell.length_b   1.000
_cell.length_c   1.000
_cell.angle_alpha   90.00
_cell.angle_beta   90.00
_cell.angle_gamma   90.00
#
_symmetry.space_group_name_H-M   'P 1'
#
loop_
_entity.id
_entity.type
_entity.pdbx_description
1 polymer ?
#
loop_
_entity_poly.entity_id
_entity_poly.type
_entity_poly.pdbx_seq_one_letter_code
_entity_poly.pdbx_strand_id
1 'polypeptide(L)'
;MQRWKTEGLPGHLTEPEVRDFFGLEIISFCPDLGPQFGVEVIKQDKQYIIERNSFGEMVKNYADYSSTPEVIDSPVKSPGDWVQFKKRLTPSKSRRVSWNVRSRQSELTDWREELERFQRASEQGKFIVYSSIIGYDCMQRFVGSERLLMAMVTQPAWVQDMYMTQAELAIGMFSLMEEEGFKFDGVYLASDMAYRNALLFSPEHYKKQLFPADRLICRYFAEKDIPVILHSDGYVRPLIPYLIEAGFSCLQPLEAKAGMDVRELKR
;
A
#
# COMPACT_ATOMS: atom_id res chain seq x y z
N MET A 1 -19.29 -4.51 3.64
CA MET A 1 -20.32 -3.69 4.33
C MET A 1 -21.76 -4.16 4.13
N GLN A 2 -22.26 -4.40 2.90
CA GLN A 2 -23.68 -4.73 2.69
C GLN A 2 -24.21 -5.90 3.54
N ARG A 3 -23.46 -7.01 3.59
CA ARG A 3 -23.79 -8.15 4.46
C ARG A 3 -23.83 -7.79 5.95
N TRP A 4 -22.92 -6.95 6.43
CA TRP A 4 -22.89 -6.56 7.83
C TRP A 4 -24.10 -5.69 8.20
N LYS A 5 -24.62 -4.88 7.27
CA LYS A 5 -25.86 -4.12 7.46
C LYS A 5 -27.08 -5.03 7.69
N THR A 6 -27.09 -6.22 7.09
CA THR A 6 -28.13 -7.24 7.35
C THR A 6 -27.89 -8.07 8.61
N GLU A 7 -26.70 -7.98 9.21
CA GLU A 7 -26.26 -8.76 10.38
C GLU A 7 -26.12 -7.89 11.65
N GLY A 8 -26.59 -6.63 11.64
CA GLY A 8 -26.68 -5.78 12.83
C GLY A 8 -25.85 -4.49 12.80
N LEU A 9 -25.06 -4.23 11.75
CA LEU A 9 -24.39 -2.94 11.58
C LEU A 9 -25.44 -1.86 11.23
N PRO A 10 -25.58 -0.77 12.03
CA PRO A 10 -26.58 0.24 11.75
C PRO A 10 -26.36 0.87 10.36
N GLY A 11 -27.41 0.90 9.54
CA GLY A 11 -27.31 1.23 8.12
C GLY A 11 -26.89 2.68 7.82
N HIS A 12 -27.02 3.57 8.80
CA HIS A 12 -26.65 4.99 8.73
C HIS A 12 -25.17 5.23 9.01
N LEU A 13 -24.44 4.27 9.60
CA LEU A 13 -23.02 4.44 9.85
C LEU A 13 -22.25 4.41 8.53
N THR A 14 -21.35 5.38 8.40
CA THR A 14 -20.37 5.51 7.34
C THR A 14 -18.97 5.39 7.92
N GLU A 15 -17.95 5.31 7.08
CA GLU A 15 -16.56 5.41 7.51
C GLU A 15 -16.32 6.89 7.93
N PRO A 16 -15.83 7.20 9.15
CA PRO A 16 -15.12 6.33 10.10
C PRO A 16 -15.98 5.67 11.20
N GLU A 17 -17.26 6.02 11.33
CA GLU A 17 -18.13 5.57 12.44
C GLU A 17 -18.27 4.04 12.51
N VAL A 18 -18.13 3.35 11.38
CA VAL A 18 -18.05 1.89 11.29
C VAL A 18 -16.85 1.34 12.08
N ARG A 19 -15.69 2.00 12.01
CA ARG A 19 -14.48 1.60 12.74
C ARG A 19 -14.69 1.77 14.24
N ASP A 20 -15.32 2.87 14.65
CA ASP A 20 -15.64 3.14 16.05
C ASP A 20 -16.68 2.15 16.58
N PHE A 21 -17.68 1.79 15.78
CA PHE A 21 -18.66 0.77 16.13
C PHE A 21 -18.02 -0.59 16.42
N PHE A 22 -16.99 -0.98 15.67
CA PHE A 22 -16.23 -2.21 15.91
C PHE A 22 -15.08 -2.06 16.91
N GLY A 23 -14.88 -0.87 17.48
CA GLY A 23 -13.79 -0.60 18.40
C GLY A 23 -12.41 -0.80 17.76
N LEU A 24 -12.26 -0.52 16.46
CA LEU A 24 -10.96 -0.63 15.80
C LEU A 24 -10.02 0.47 16.32
N GLU A 25 -8.84 0.04 16.78
CA GLU A 25 -7.88 0.89 17.48
C GLU A 25 -6.83 1.49 16.54
N ILE A 26 -6.53 0.82 15.42
CA ILE A 26 -5.56 1.30 14.43
C ILE A 26 -6.24 2.25 13.45
N ILE A 27 -5.69 3.45 13.26
CA ILE A 27 -6.10 4.41 12.22
C ILE A 27 -4.90 4.69 11.33
N SER A 28 -5.11 4.77 10.03
CA SER A 28 -4.03 4.98 9.06
C SER A 28 -4.11 6.36 8.44
N PHE A 29 -2.98 6.98 8.12
CA PHE A 29 -2.92 8.10 7.19
C PHE A 29 -1.92 7.79 6.08
N CYS A 30 -2.32 8.08 4.85
CA CYS A 30 -1.68 7.57 3.66
C CYS A 30 -1.40 8.73 2.72
N PRO A 31 -0.14 9.03 2.37
CA PRO A 31 0.15 9.97 1.30
C PRO A 31 -0.08 9.34 -0.08
N ASP A 32 -0.37 10.17 -1.06
CA ASP A 32 -0.39 9.79 -2.47
C ASP A 32 1.04 9.58 -3.00
N LEU A 33 1.44 8.30 -3.09
CA LEU A 33 2.72 7.88 -3.65
C LEU A 33 2.64 7.53 -5.14
N GLY A 34 1.52 7.83 -5.80
CA GLY A 34 1.33 7.58 -7.23
C GLY A 34 1.88 8.71 -8.11
N PRO A 35 1.77 8.56 -9.45
CA PRO A 35 2.16 9.56 -10.44
C PRO A 35 1.13 10.69 -10.63
N GLN A 36 -0.01 10.63 -9.93
CA GLN A 36 -1.03 11.68 -9.83
C GLN A 36 -1.70 12.06 -11.16
N PHE A 37 -1.97 11.08 -12.03
CA PHE A 37 -2.76 11.34 -13.24
C PHE A 37 -4.24 11.58 -12.91
N GLY A 38 -4.94 12.24 -13.83
CA GLY A 38 -6.39 12.33 -13.78
C GLY A 38 -7.04 10.96 -13.99
N VAL A 39 -8.23 10.77 -13.41
CA VAL A 39 -9.05 9.58 -13.61
C VAL A 39 -9.98 9.80 -14.81
N GLU A 40 -10.10 8.82 -15.68
CA GLU A 40 -10.92 8.88 -16.88
C GLU A 40 -11.79 7.62 -16.99
N VAL A 41 -13.10 7.80 -17.05
CA VAL A 41 -14.04 6.70 -17.32
C VAL A 41 -14.09 6.45 -18.83
N ILE A 42 -13.65 5.26 -19.24
CA ILE A 42 -13.59 4.85 -20.66
C ILE A 42 -14.93 4.26 -21.09
N LYS A 43 -15.51 3.43 -20.23
CA LYS A 43 -16.80 2.77 -20.48
C LYS A 43 -17.48 2.46 -19.16
N GLN A 44 -18.80 2.66 -19.11
CA GLN A 44 -19.62 2.24 -17.99
C GLN A 44 -20.92 1.62 -18.49
N ASP A 45 -21.28 0.47 -17.94
CA ASP A 45 -22.58 -0.16 -18.11
C ASP A 45 -23.21 -0.49 -16.75
N LYS A 46 -24.30 -1.26 -16.74
CA LYS A 46 -25.01 -1.59 -15.49
C LYS A 46 -24.20 -2.47 -14.54
N GLN A 47 -23.25 -3.24 -15.06
CA GLN A 47 -22.49 -4.23 -14.29
C GLN A 47 -21.06 -3.79 -14.06
N TYR A 48 -20.43 -3.12 -15.03
CA TYR A 48 -19.01 -2.80 -15.00
C TYR A 48 -18.73 -1.33 -15.29
N ILE A 49 -17.63 -0.85 -14.70
CA ILE A 49 -16.96 0.38 -15.05
C ILE A 49 -15.52 0.05 -15.46
N ILE A 50 -15.09 0.60 -16.59
CA ILE A 50 -13.73 0.55 -17.09
C ILE A 50 -13.19 1.98 -17.04
N GLU A 51 -12.10 2.16 -16.31
CA GLU A 51 -11.49 3.47 -16.09
C GLU A 51 -9.97 3.40 -16.20
N ARG A 52 -9.36 4.52 -16.58
CA ARG A 52 -7.95 4.77 -16.35
C ARG A 52 -7.81 5.46 -15.00
N ASN A 53 -7.09 4.83 -14.07
CA ASN A 53 -6.94 5.33 -12.71
C ASN A 53 -5.79 6.36 -12.59
N SER A 54 -5.57 6.90 -11.38
CA SER A 54 -4.53 7.90 -11.12
C SER A 54 -3.09 7.39 -11.26
N PHE A 55 -2.90 6.06 -11.36
CA PHE A 55 -1.61 5.43 -11.67
C PHE A 55 -1.38 5.36 -13.19
N GLY A 56 -2.41 5.63 -14.01
CA GLY A 56 -2.38 5.47 -15.47
C GLY A 56 -2.76 4.06 -15.93
N GLU A 57 -3.11 3.17 -15.01
CA GLU A 57 -3.53 1.80 -15.27
C GLU A 57 -5.00 1.78 -15.72
N MET A 58 -5.30 0.95 -16.72
CA MET A 58 -6.66 0.71 -17.17
C MET A 58 -7.21 -0.51 -16.44
N VAL A 59 -8.26 -0.29 -15.64
CA VAL A 59 -8.85 -1.32 -14.78
C VAL A 59 -10.34 -1.46 -15.05
N LYS A 60 -10.86 -2.65 -14.83
CA LYS A 60 -12.29 -2.97 -14.86
C LYS A 60 -12.76 -3.38 -13.48
N ASN A 61 -13.81 -2.72 -13.02
CA ASN A 61 -14.45 -2.95 -11.73
C ASN A 61 -15.94 -3.21 -11.91
N TYR A 62 -16.56 -3.81 -10.89
CA TYR A 62 -18.02 -3.82 -10.78
C TYR A 62 -18.53 -2.41 -10.48
N ALA A 63 -19.65 -2.04 -11.10
CA ALA A 63 -20.22 -0.70 -10.96
C ALA A 63 -20.86 -0.46 -9.58
N ASP A 64 -21.34 -1.52 -8.93
CA ASP A 64 -22.22 -1.47 -7.76
C ASP A 64 -21.59 -2.02 -6.46
N TYR A 65 -20.46 -2.71 -6.53
CA TYR A 65 -19.73 -3.16 -5.34
C TYR A 65 -18.20 -3.20 -5.55
N SER A 66 -17.45 -3.19 -4.45
CA SER A 66 -15.99 -3.23 -4.46
C SER A 66 -15.47 -4.67 -4.51
N SER A 67 -14.56 -4.91 -5.45
CA SER A 67 -13.76 -6.13 -5.59
C SER A 67 -12.31 -5.74 -5.93
N THR A 68 -11.39 -6.69 -5.95
CA THR A 68 -10.10 -6.50 -6.61
C THR A 68 -10.36 -6.22 -8.10
N PRO A 69 -9.88 -5.10 -8.66
CA PRO A 69 -10.08 -4.76 -10.06
C PRO A 69 -9.38 -5.75 -11.00
N GLU A 70 -9.98 -6.00 -12.17
CA GLU A 70 -9.32 -6.66 -13.28
C GLU A 70 -8.40 -5.65 -13.97
N VAL A 71 -7.09 -5.91 -14.03
CA VAL A 71 -6.12 -5.06 -14.73
C VAL A 71 -6.15 -5.39 -16.22
N ILE A 72 -6.49 -4.40 -17.07
CA ILE A 72 -6.56 -4.58 -18.53
C ILE A 72 -5.25 -4.14 -19.20
N ASP A 73 -4.69 -2.99 -18.82
CA ASP A 73 -3.39 -2.51 -19.35
C ASP A 73 -2.67 -1.69 -18.28
N SER A 74 -1.34 -1.75 -18.31
CA SER A 74 -0.46 -1.02 -17.40
C SER A 74 0.39 -0.02 -18.18
N PRO A 75 0.66 1.17 -17.62
CA PRO A 75 1.20 2.28 -18.39
C PRO A 75 2.70 2.18 -18.70
N VAL A 76 3.49 1.47 -17.88
CA VAL A 76 4.93 1.36 -18.03
C VAL A 76 5.28 0.04 -18.74
N LYS A 77 5.76 0.13 -19.99
CA LYS A 77 6.06 -1.04 -20.83
C LYS A 77 7.55 -1.29 -20.99
N SER A 78 8.37 -0.28 -20.70
CA SER A 78 9.83 -0.31 -20.87
C SER A 78 10.55 0.59 -19.85
N PRO A 79 11.88 0.44 -19.70
CA PRO A 79 12.70 1.36 -18.90
C PRO A 79 12.57 2.83 -19.35
N GLY A 80 12.36 3.08 -20.65
CA GLY A 80 12.17 4.43 -21.18
C GLY A 80 10.90 5.10 -20.67
N ASP A 81 9.81 4.33 -20.56
CA ASP A 81 8.54 4.83 -19.99
C ASP A 81 8.73 5.15 -18.50
N TRP A 82 9.40 4.26 -17.77
CA TRP A 82 9.68 4.43 -16.34
C TRP A 82 10.40 5.75 -16.04
N VAL A 83 11.36 6.16 -16.86
CA VAL A 83 12.07 7.44 -16.68
C VAL A 83 11.12 8.63 -16.65
N GLN A 84 10.00 8.60 -17.40
CA GLN A 84 9.02 9.68 -17.37
C GLN A 84 8.13 9.62 -16.12
N PHE A 85 7.77 8.40 -15.69
CA PHE A 85 7.00 8.20 -14.48
C PHE A 85 7.79 8.60 -13.24
N LYS A 86 9.07 8.22 -13.15
CA LYS A 86 9.98 8.54 -12.05
C LYS A 86 10.07 10.03 -11.76
N LYS A 87 10.03 10.90 -12.78
CA LYS A 87 10.01 12.37 -12.61
C LYS A 87 8.80 12.87 -11.81
N ARG A 88 7.70 12.13 -11.82
CA ARG A 88 6.49 12.43 -11.06
C ARG A 88 6.48 11.82 -9.67
N LEU A 89 7.52 11.09 -9.27
CA LEU A 89 7.61 10.36 -7.99
C LEU A 89 8.52 11.07 -6.99
N THR A 90 8.39 12.39 -6.87
CA THR A 90 9.14 13.23 -5.93
C THR A 90 8.28 13.66 -4.74
N PRO A 91 8.77 13.62 -3.49
CA PRO A 91 8.05 14.16 -2.33
C PRO A 91 7.66 15.63 -2.53
N SER A 92 6.45 16.01 -2.14
CA SER A 92 5.97 17.39 -2.23
C SER A 92 4.71 17.59 -1.40
N LYS A 93 4.54 18.79 -0.81
CA LYS A 93 3.29 19.20 -0.12
C LYS A 93 2.10 19.34 -1.07
N SER A 94 2.33 19.34 -2.39
CA SER A 94 1.26 19.24 -3.40
C SER A 94 0.65 17.84 -3.49
N ARG A 95 1.29 16.82 -2.91
CA ARG A 95 0.72 15.48 -2.82
C ARG A 95 -0.33 15.44 -1.74
N ARG A 96 -1.30 14.56 -1.94
CA ARG A 96 -2.45 14.42 -1.06
C ARG A 96 -2.09 13.51 0.11
N VAL A 97 -2.79 13.69 1.22
CA VAL A 97 -2.80 12.79 2.36
C VAL A 97 -4.25 12.37 2.58
N SER A 98 -4.48 11.14 3.03
CA SER A 98 -5.82 10.68 3.39
C SER A 98 -5.79 9.70 4.55
N TRP A 99 -6.74 9.85 5.47
CA TRP A 99 -7.00 8.90 6.55
C TRP A 99 -7.47 7.50 6.09
N ASN A 100 -7.75 7.30 4.80
CA ASN A 100 -8.18 6.01 4.25
C ASN A 100 -7.38 5.66 2.98
N VAL A 101 -6.78 4.46 2.98
CA VAL A 101 -5.96 3.91 1.87
C VAL A 101 -6.75 3.79 0.56
N ARG A 102 -8.08 3.63 0.66
CA ARG A 102 -8.99 3.41 -0.47
C ARG A 102 -9.80 4.64 -0.85
N SER A 103 -9.51 5.80 -0.28
CA SER A 103 -10.26 7.03 -0.56
C SER A 103 -10.32 7.28 -2.06
N ARG A 104 -11.54 7.46 -2.56
CA ARG A 104 -11.72 7.92 -3.94
C ARG A 104 -11.22 9.35 -4.05
N GLN A 105 -10.84 9.76 -5.26
CA GLN A 105 -10.39 11.12 -5.53
C GLN A 105 -11.35 12.20 -4.99
N SER A 106 -12.65 11.91 -5.02
CA SER A 106 -13.74 12.76 -4.53
C SER A 106 -13.89 12.84 -3.01
N GLU A 107 -13.25 11.94 -2.26
CA GLU A 107 -13.32 11.83 -0.80
C GLU A 107 -12.09 12.45 -0.12
N LEU A 108 -11.19 13.03 -0.91
CA LEU A 108 -9.91 13.56 -0.44
C LEU A 108 -10.08 14.99 0.09
N THR A 109 -9.45 15.25 1.23
CA THR A 109 -9.43 16.56 1.89
C THR A 109 -8.04 17.18 1.81
N ASP A 110 -7.91 18.45 2.22
CA ASP A 110 -6.61 19.10 2.29
C ASP A 110 -5.80 18.65 3.54
N TRP A 111 -4.53 19.04 3.59
CA TRP A 111 -3.64 18.66 4.70
C TRP A 111 -4.14 19.13 6.07
N ARG A 112 -4.83 20.27 6.13
CA ARG A 112 -5.33 20.82 7.39
C ARG A 112 -6.49 19.98 7.92
N GLU A 113 -7.43 19.62 7.06
CA GLU A 113 -8.55 18.75 7.43
C GLU A 113 -8.06 17.36 7.87
N GLU A 114 -7.06 16.79 7.19
CA GLU A 114 -6.45 15.53 7.59
C GLU A 114 -5.68 15.66 8.92
N LEU A 115 -5.00 16.78 9.17
CA LEU A 115 -4.33 17.03 10.45
C LEU A 115 -5.34 17.19 11.60
N GLU A 116 -6.49 17.83 11.36
CA GLU A 116 -7.56 17.91 12.36
C GLU A 116 -8.16 16.52 12.66
N ARG A 117 -8.31 15.65 11.63
CA ARG A 117 -8.69 14.24 11.82
C ARG A 117 -7.64 13.49 12.64
N PHE A 118 -6.37 13.73 12.34
CA PHE A 118 -5.25 13.13 13.05
C PHE A 118 -5.27 13.50 14.54
N GLN A 119 -5.45 14.79 14.86
CA GLN A 119 -5.53 15.27 16.24
C GLN A 119 -6.68 14.63 17.01
N ARG A 120 -7.87 14.56 16.40
CA ARG A 120 -9.02 13.87 17.02
C ARG A 120 -8.74 12.39 17.30
N ALA A 121 -8.11 11.68 16.37
CA ALA A 121 -7.73 10.28 16.58
C ALA A 121 -6.74 10.13 17.75
N SER A 122 -5.80 11.07 17.87
CA SER A 122 -4.80 11.09 18.95
C SER A 122 -5.46 11.37 20.31
N GLU A 123 -6.38 12.34 20.38
CA GLU A 123 -7.17 12.65 21.59
C GLU A 123 -8.04 11.46 22.05
N GLN A 124 -8.48 10.63 21.10
CA GLN A 124 -9.23 9.40 21.38
C GLN A 124 -8.33 8.22 21.79
N GLY A 125 -7.00 8.40 21.84
CA GLY A 125 -6.04 7.35 22.20
C GLY A 125 -5.92 6.23 21.16
N LYS A 126 -6.21 6.52 19.89
CA LYS A 126 -6.05 5.57 18.79
C LYS A 126 -4.56 5.34 18.50
N PHE A 127 -4.22 4.16 17.97
CA PHE A 127 -2.88 3.86 17.46
C PHE A 127 -2.79 4.31 16.00
N ILE A 128 -2.06 5.38 15.73
CA ILE A 128 -2.06 6.02 14.42
C ILE A 128 -0.82 5.61 13.61
N VAL A 129 -1.06 5.05 12.43
CA VAL A 129 0.01 4.56 11.55
C VAL A 129 0.14 5.38 10.27
N TYR A 130 1.38 5.60 9.86
CA TYR A 130 1.68 6.00 8.48
C TYR A 130 1.52 4.77 7.59
N SER A 131 0.68 4.85 6.55
CA SER A 131 0.36 3.69 5.73
C SER A 131 0.65 3.90 4.25
N SER A 132 1.17 2.87 3.60
CA SER A 132 1.47 2.90 2.16
C SER A 132 1.55 1.50 1.56
N ILE A 133 1.32 1.40 0.25
CA ILE A 133 1.59 0.20 -0.55
C ILE A 133 2.99 0.34 -1.15
N ILE A 134 3.86 -0.64 -0.94
CA ILE A 134 5.27 -0.63 -1.37
C ILE A 134 5.65 -1.88 -2.17
N GLY A 135 6.87 -1.87 -2.70
CA GLY A 135 7.51 -3.05 -3.27
C GLY A 135 6.79 -3.60 -4.49
N TYR A 136 6.70 -4.93 -4.57
CA TYR A 136 6.10 -5.61 -5.72
C TYR A 136 4.67 -5.15 -5.98
N ASP A 137 3.84 -5.08 -4.93
CA ASP A 137 2.41 -4.78 -5.05
C ASP A 137 2.15 -3.37 -5.59
N CYS A 138 2.98 -2.39 -5.23
CA CYS A 138 2.87 -1.08 -5.86
C CYS A 138 3.38 -1.09 -7.30
N MET A 139 4.54 -1.69 -7.55
CA MET A 139 5.16 -1.63 -8.89
C MET A 139 4.36 -2.37 -9.96
N GLN A 140 3.60 -3.41 -9.60
CA GLN A 140 2.71 -4.06 -10.56
C GLN A 140 1.61 -3.12 -11.09
N ARG A 141 1.23 -2.07 -10.36
CA ARG A 141 0.27 -1.06 -10.86
C ARG A 141 0.84 -0.21 -12.00
N PHE A 142 2.16 -0.03 -12.02
CA PHE A 142 2.85 0.70 -13.09
C PHE A 142 3.14 -0.23 -14.27
N VAL A 143 3.65 -1.42 -13.99
CA VAL A 143 4.29 -2.28 -15.01
C VAL A 143 3.39 -3.42 -15.45
N GLY A 144 2.42 -3.82 -14.64
CA GLY A 144 1.66 -5.06 -14.78
C GLY A 144 2.43 -6.26 -14.25
N SER A 145 1.74 -7.17 -13.56
CA SER A 145 2.34 -8.28 -12.81
C SER A 145 3.20 -9.20 -13.69
N GLU A 146 2.67 -9.66 -14.83
CA GLU A 146 3.41 -10.57 -15.73
C GLU A 146 4.72 -9.94 -16.24
N ARG A 147 4.64 -8.67 -16.68
CA ARG A 147 5.81 -7.95 -17.18
C ARG A 147 6.81 -7.67 -16.06
N LEU A 148 6.35 -7.33 -14.86
CA LEU A 148 7.22 -7.10 -13.71
C LEU A 148 7.95 -8.38 -13.30
N LEU A 149 7.27 -9.52 -13.26
CA LEU A 149 7.88 -10.82 -12.96
C LEU A 149 8.93 -11.21 -14.02
N MET A 150 8.65 -10.95 -15.30
CA MET A 150 9.64 -11.16 -16.37
C MET A 150 10.82 -10.18 -16.26
N ALA A 151 10.57 -8.93 -15.87
CA ALA A 151 11.59 -7.90 -15.68
C ALA A 151 12.50 -8.20 -14.48
N MET A 152 12.01 -8.86 -13.42
CA MET A 152 12.85 -9.29 -12.30
C MET A 152 14.01 -10.17 -12.74
N VAL A 153 13.77 -11.02 -13.75
CA VAL A 153 14.80 -11.93 -14.28
C VAL A 153 15.63 -11.24 -15.37
N THR A 154 14.97 -10.54 -16.28
CA THR A 154 15.61 -10.03 -17.51
C THR A 154 16.22 -8.64 -17.37
N GLN A 155 15.74 -7.84 -16.40
CA GLN A 155 16.09 -6.43 -16.21
C GLN A 155 16.16 -6.06 -14.70
N PRO A 156 16.97 -6.77 -13.88
CA PRO A 156 16.96 -6.62 -12.43
C PRO A 156 17.35 -5.22 -11.94
N ALA A 157 18.26 -4.52 -12.62
CA ALA A 157 18.64 -3.16 -12.26
C ALA A 157 17.48 -2.17 -12.43
N TRP A 158 16.61 -2.39 -13.43
CA TRP A 158 15.43 -1.56 -13.64
C TRP A 158 14.41 -1.77 -12.52
N VAL A 159 14.18 -3.01 -12.11
CA VAL A 159 13.28 -3.34 -10.99
C VAL A 159 13.81 -2.80 -9.65
N GLN A 160 15.13 -2.88 -9.41
CA GLN A 160 15.76 -2.28 -8.24
C GLN A 160 15.58 -0.75 -8.20
N ASP A 161 15.74 -0.07 -9.34
CA ASP A 161 15.52 1.38 -9.43
C ASP A 161 14.09 1.77 -9.06
N MET A 162 13.10 0.96 -9.49
CA MET A 162 11.70 1.16 -9.13
C MET A 162 11.46 1.08 -7.62
N TYR A 163 11.92 -0.01 -6.99
CA TYR A 163 11.75 -0.21 -5.55
C TYR A 163 12.45 0.87 -4.73
N MET A 164 13.67 1.26 -5.12
CA MET A 164 14.40 2.31 -4.40
C MET A 164 13.73 3.67 -4.55
N THR A 165 13.31 4.04 -5.77
CA THR A 165 12.57 5.29 -6.02
C THR A 165 11.31 5.36 -5.15
N GLN A 166 10.59 4.26 -5.04
CA GLN A 166 9.40 4.22 -4.20
C GLN A 166 9.72 4.36 -2.71
N ALA A 167 10.73 3.65 -2.22
CA ALA A 167 11.16 3.72 -0.83
C ALA A 167 11.56 5.14 -0.43
N GLU A 168 12.35 5.81 -1.26
CA GLU A 168 12.76 7.21 -1.08
C GLU A 168 11.55 8.16 -1.07
N LEU A 169 10.59 7.95 -1.98
CA LEU A 169 9.35 8.73 -2.02
C LEU A 169 8.52 8.53 -0.74
N ALA A 170 8.38 7.28 -0.27
CA ALA A 170 7.63 6.97 0.95
C ALA A 170 8.27 7.62 2.19
N ILE A 171 9.59 7.56 2.30
CA ILE A 171 10.33 8.22 3.39
C ILE A 171 10.17 9.73 3.31
N GLY A 172 10.38 10.33 2.14
CA GLY A 172 10.29 11.77 1.98
C GLY A 172 8.88 12.32 2.23
N MET A 173 7.83 11.57 1.87
CA MET A 173 6.46 11.97 2.22
C MET A 173 6.18 11.87 3.72
N PHE A 174 6.70 10.84 4.39
CA PHE A 174 6.61 10.76 5.85
C PHE A 174 7.31 11.96 6.51
N SER A 175 8.52 12.34 6.07
CA SER A 175 9.23 13.50 6.62
C SER A 175 8.41 14.79 6.46
N LEU A 176 7.80 15.01 5.30
CA LEU A 176 6.92 16.18 5.07
C LEU A 176 5.68 16.15 5.97
N MET A 177 5.10 14.97 6.22
CA MET A 177 3.99 14.82 7.16
C MET A 177 4.42 15.13 8.61
N GLU A 178 5.59 14.68 9.05
CA GLU A 178 6.13 15.06 10.36
C GLU A 178 6.32 16.57 10.50
N GLU A 179 6.86 17.23 9.47
CA GLU A 179 7.05 18.69 9.45
C GLU A 179 5.74 19.46 9.60
N GLU A 180 4.64 18.93 9.08
CA GLU A 180 3.29 19.51 9.18
C GLU A 180 2.57 19.11 10.49
N GLY A 181 3.24 18.40 11.39
CA GLY A 181 2.76 18.12 12.74
C GLY A 181 2.11 16.75 12.93
N PHE A 182 2.14 15.87 11.93
CA PHE A 182 1.71 14.48 12.09
C PHE A 182 2.74 13.70 12.94
N LYS A 183 2.28 12.86 13.88
CA LYS A 183 3.16 12.09 14.78
C LYS A 183 2.71 10.64 14.94
N PHE A 184 3.28 9.76 14.14
CA PHE A 184 2.82 8.38 14.03
C PHE A 184 3.35 7.48 15.16
N ASP A 185 2.51 6.58 15.65
CA ASP A 185 2.87 5.53 16.62
C ASP A 185 3.50 4.32 15.94
N GLY A 186 3.29 4.17 14.63
CA GLY A 186 3.78 3.05 13.85
C GLY A 186 3.71 3.30 12.35
N VAL A 187 4.21 2.33 11.59
CA VAL A 187 4.15 2.32 10.13
C VAL A 187 3.49 1.03 9.68
N TYR A 188 2.63 1.09 8.67
CA TYR A 188 1.91 -0.05 8.12
C TYR A 188 2.11 -0.09 6.60
N LEU A 189 2.92 -1.03 6.12
CA LEU A 189 3.31 -1.13 4.72
C LEU A 189 2.68 -2.36 4.08
N ALA A 190 1.96 -2.23 2.98
CA ALA A 190 1.42 -3.36 2.25
C ALA A 190 2.34 -3.74 1.08
N SER A 191 2.67 -5.03 0.95
CA SER A 191 3.39 -5.59 -0.19
C SER A 191 3.11 -7.08 -0.33
N ASP A 192 2.10 -7.45 -1.12
CA ASP A 192 1.78 -8.84 -1.38
C ASP A 192 2.83 -9.49 -2.30
N MET A 193 3.57 -10.47 -1.76
CA MET A 193 4.66 -11.15 -2.46
C MET A 193 4.40 -12.63 -2.71
N ALA A 194 3.21 -13.12 -2.33
CA ALA A 194 2.87 -14.52 -2.38
C ALA A 194 1.44 -14.76 -2.85
N TYR A 195 1.21 -15.98 -3.32
CA TYR A 195 -0.12 -16.55 -3.47
C TYR A 195 -0.36 -17.57 -2.34
N ARG A 196 -1.49 -18.26 -2.37
CA ARG A 196 -1.87 -19.24 -1.34
C ARG A 196 -0.80 -20.30 -1.04
N ASN A 197 -0.12 -20.81 -2.06
CA ASN A 197 0.74 -21.99 -1.93
C ASN A 197 2.24 -21.68 -2.03
N ALA A 198 2.63 -20.51 -2.55
CA ALA A 198 4.02 -20.19 -2.87
C ALA A 198 4.21 -18.67 -3.05
N LEU A 199 5.47 -18.25 -3.04
CA LEU A 199 5.87 -16.90 -3.42
C LEU A 199 5.65 -16.66 -4.92
N LEU A 200 5.45 -15.40 -5.30
CA LEU A 200 5.38 -14.96 -6.69
C LEU A 200 6.76 -14.99 -7.38
N PHE A 201 7.83 -14.83 -6.61
CA PHE A 201 9.21 -14.87 -7.05
C PHE A 201 10.11 -15.50 -5.98
N SER A 202 11.28 -16.01 -6.36
CA SER A 202 12.16 -16.72 -5.43
C SER A 202 12.65 -15.80 -4.29
N PRO A 203 12.97 -16.36 -3.10
CA PRO A 203 13.57 -15.58 -2.01
C PRO A 203 14.90 -14.90 -2.39
N GLU A 204 15.65 -15.46 -3.35
CA GLU A 204 16.88 -14.86 -3.86
C GLU A 204 16.60 -13.54 -4.61
N HIS A 205 15.53 -13.50 -5.41
CA HIS A 205 15.10 -12.29 -6.10
C HIS A 205 14.64 -11.23 -5.09
N TYR A 206 13.89 -11.62 -4.05
CA TYR A 206 13.55 -10.74 -2.94
C TYR A 206 14.82 -10.11 -2.34
N LYS A 207 15.76 -10.96 -1.90
CA LYS A 207 17.00 -10.53 -1.23
C LYS A 207 17.85 -9.59 -2.08
N LYS A 208 17.94 -9.85 -3.39
CA LYS A 208 18.77 -9.06 -4.30
C LYS A 208 18.10 -7.78 -4.77
N GLN A 209 16.77 -7.70 -4.81
CA GLN A 209 16.06 -6.61 -5.48
C GLN A 209 15.22 -5.77 -4.54
N LEU A 210 14.33 -6.38 -3.76
CA LEU A 210 13.38 -5.65 -2.92
C LEU A 210 13.92 -5.39 -1.51
N PHE A 211 14.62 -6.36 -0.92
CA PHE A 211 15.20 -6.26 0.43
C PHE A 211 16.01 -4.97 0.68
N PRO A 212 16.86 -4.46 -0.24
CA PRO A 212 17.57 -3.20 0.00
C PRO A 212 16.64 -2.00 0.23
N ALA A 213 15.51 -1.94 -0.48
CA ALA A 213 14.51 -0.88 -0.34
C ALA A 213 13.72 -1.05 0.98
N ASP A 214 13.28 -2.27 1.28
CA ASP A 214 12.60 -2.57 2.55
C ASP A 214 13.49 -2.24 3.76
N ARG A 215 14.77 -2.61 3.70
CA ARG A 215 15.75 -2.33 4.74
C ARG A 215 16.02 -0.83 4.90
N LEU A 216 16.03 -0.07 3.80
CA LEU A 216 16.15 1.39 3.85
C LEU A 216 14.98 1.99 4.65
N ILE A 217 13.75 1.59 4.32
CA ILE A 217 12.53 2.06 4.99
C ILE A 217 12.56 1.67 6.47
N CYS A 218 12.80 0.39 6.77
CA CYS A 218 12.80 -0.10 8.15
C CYS A 218 13.88 0.57 8.99
N ARG A 219 15.09 0.78 8.45
CA ARG A 219 16.15 1.51 9.16
C ARG A 219 15.76 2.95 9.46
N TYR A 220 15.17 3.65 8.49
CA TYR A 220 14.72 5.04 8.69
C TYR A 220 13.72 5.17 9.85
N PHE A 221 12.77 4.22 9.96
CA PHE A 221 11.79 4.23 11.05
C PHE A 221 12.36 3.71 12.37
N ALA A 222 13.30 2.76 12.34
CA ALA A 222 14.00 2.30 13.53
C ALA A 222 14.83 3.42 14.19
N GLU A 223 15.45 4.32 13.41
CA GLU A 223 16.16 5.51 13.93
C GLU A 223 15.25 6.50 14.67
N LYS A 224 13.93 6.35 14.52
CA LYS A 224 12.90 7.17 15.17
C LYS A 224 12.14 6.41 16.27
N ASP A 225 12.55 5.18 16.57
CA ASP A 225 11.85 4.27 17.48
C ASP A 225 10.39 3.97 17.04
N ILE A 226 10.11 4.00 15.73
CA ILE A 226 8.77 3.74 15.17
C ILE A 226 8.73 2.29 14.62
N PRO A 227 7.84 1.42 15.13
CA PRO A 227 7.72 0.05 14.64
C PRO A 227 7.11 -0.01 13.25
N VAL A 228 7.57 -0.96 12.43
CA VAL A 228 7.10 -1.16 11.05
C VAL A 228 6.36 -2.49 10.94
N ILE A 229 5.08 -2.43 10.59
CA ILE A 229 4.20 -3.55 10.31
C ILE A 229 4.20 -3.78 8.80
N LEU A 230 4.54 -5.00 8.36
CA LEU A 230 4.36 -5.44 6.97
C LEU A 230 3.02 -6.16 6.84
N HIS A 231 2.17 -5.68 5.96
CA HIS A 231 1.03 -6.39 5.40
C HIS A 231 1.44 -7.19 4.15
N SER A 232 1.34 -8.51 4.16
CA SER A 232 1.44 -9.35 2.96
C SER A 232 0.59 -10.61 3.12
N ASP A 233 -0.38 -10.78 2.23
CA ASP A 233 -1.16 -12.00 2.12
C ASP A 233 -0.34 -13.15 1.51
N GLY A 234 -0.85 -14.39 1.62
CA GLY A 234 -0.28 -15.58 1.03
C GLY A 234 0.83 -16.27 1.84
N TYR A 235 1.49 -17.23 1.20
CA TYR A 235 2.54 -18.07 1.80
C TYR A 235 3.91 -17.36 1.78
N VAL A 236 4.11 -16.40 2.68
CA VAL A 236 5.36 -15.63 2.79
C VAL A 236 6.43 -16.26 3.68
N ARG A 237 6.19 -17.45 4.23
CA ARG A 237 7.11 -18.14 5.15
C ARG A 237 8.59 -18.15 4.70
N PRO A 238 8.93 -18.41 3.42
CA PRO A 238 10.33 -18.43 3.00
C PRO A 238 11.02 -17.07 3.03
N LEU A 239 10.27 -15.96 3.13
CA LEU A 239 10.82 -14.60 3.22
C LEU A 239 11.07 -14.14 4.66
N ILE A 240 10.42 -14.76 5.66
CA ILE A 240 10.45 -14.30 7.07
C ILE A 240 11.86 -13.99 7.59
N PRO A 241 12.89 -14.83 7.37
CA PRO A 241 14.24 -14.51 7.85
C PRO A 241 14.78 -13.18 7.30
N TYR A 242 14.49 -12.87 6.03
CA TYR A 242 14.89 -11.62 5.39
C TYR A 242 14.01 -10.45 5.83
N LEU A 243 12.73 -10.67 6.13
CA LEU A 243 11.85 -9.63 6.66
C LEU A 243 12.33 -9.18 8.06
N ILE A 244 12.72 -10.13 8.91
CA ILE A 244 13.32 -9.85 10.21
C ILE A 244 14.65 -9.10 10.02
N GLU A 245 15.50 -9.56 9.10
CA GLU A 245 16.79 -8.90 8.79
C GLU A 245 16.61 -7.47 8.25
N ALA A 246 15.55 -7.22 7.48
CA ALA A 246 15.23 -5.89 6.95
C ALA A 246 14.87 -4.92 8.08
N GLY A 247 14.25 -5.42 9.16
CA GLY A 247 13.87 -4.65 10.34
C GLY A 247 12.36 -4.50 10.53
N PHE A 248 11.53 -5.29 9.85
CA PHE A 248 10.10 -5.31 10.11
C PHE A 248 9.82 -5.80 11.54
N SER A 249 8.99 -5.06 12.27
CA SER A 249 8.61 -5.35 13.66
C SER A 249 7.44 -6.33 13.75
N CYS A 250 6.60 -6.39 12.72
CA CYS A 250 5.42 -7.24 12.69
C CYS A 250 5.13 -7.69 11.25
N LEU A 251 4.64 -8.92 11.10
CA LEU A 251 4.09 -9.45 9.86
C LEU A 251 2.58 -9.70 10.06
N GLN A 252 1.78 -9.15 9.16
CA GLN A 252 0.34 -9.27 9.15
C GLN A 252 -0.15 -9.52 7.70
N PRO A 253 -1.23 -10.26 7.48
CA PRO A 253 -1.73 -11.28 8.37
C PRO A 253 -0.77 -12.49 8.42
N LEU A 254 -1.05 -13.39 9.37
CA LEU A 254 -0.62 -14.78 9.25
C LEU A 254 -1.77 -15.55 8.61
N GLU A 255 -1.84 -15.51 7.27
CA GLU A 255 -3.00 -16.05 6.53
C GLU A 255 -3.15 -17.57 6.72
N ALA A 256 -4.12 -17.96 7.55
CA ALA A 256 -4.38 -19.37 7.86
C ALA A 256 -4.66 -20.22 6.62
N LYS A 257 -5.34 -19.67 5.61
CA LYS A 257 -5.65 -20.37 4.34
C LYS A 257 -4.42 -20.67 3.49
N ALA A 258 -3.33 -19.92 3.70
CA ALA A 258 -2.04 -20.13 3.08
C ALA A 258 -1.10 -20.99 3.95
N GLY A 259 -1.54 -21.50 5.09
CA GLY A 259 -0.73 -22.34 5.98
C GLY A 259 0.24 -21.56 6.87
N MET A 260 0.01 -20.26 7.09
CA MET A 260 0.81 -19.42 7.99
C MET A 260 0.38 -19.66 9.46
N ASP A 261 0.80 -20.77 10.05
CA ASP A 261 0.46 -21.12 11.44
C ASP A 261 1.33 -20.37 12.46
N VAL A 262 0.70 -19.49 13.24
CA VAL A 262 1.35 -18.70 14.30
C VAL A 262 2.12 -19.54 15.32
N ARG A 263 1.67 -20.77 15.62
CA ARG A 263 2.31 -21.66 16.61
C ARG A 263 3.63 -22.21 16.11
N GLU A 264 3.74 -22.39 14.79
CA GLU A 264 4.98 -22.82 14.15
C GLU A 264 5.92 -21.64 13.97
N LEU A 265 5.40 -20.49 13.52
CA LEU A 265 6.20 -19.31 13.21
C LEU A 265 6.77 -18.61 14.46
N LYS A 266 6.16 -18.80 15.63
CA LYS A 266 6.66 -18.27 16.90
C LYS A 266 7.92 -18.99 17.40
N ARG A 267 8.22 -20.19 16.92
CA ARG A 267 9.35 -21.01 17.37
C ARG A 267 10.65 -20.56 16.70
#